data_AF-C2MCM4-F1
#
_entry.id   AF-C2MCM4-F1
#
_cell.length_a   1.000
_cell.length_b   1.000
_cell.length_c   1.000
_cell.angle_alpha   90.00
_cell.angle_beta   90.00
_cell.angle_gamma   90.00
#
_symmetry.space_group_name_H-M   'P 1'
#
loop_
_entity.id
_entity.type
_entity.pdbx_description
1 polymer ?
#
loop_
_entity_poly.entity_id
_entity_poly.type
_entity_poly.pdbx_seq_one_letter_code
_entity_poly.pdbx_strand_id
1 'polypeptide(L)' 'AIIHSMTPEERAKPSILDGSRRKRIADGSGTSVAEVNRLIQQFDQVSKVMRKMQGGGLGRMQAKMQKKNKKRR' A
#
# COMPACT_ATOMS: atom_id res chain seq x y z
N ALA A 1 -17.78 2.88 3.59
CA ALA A 1 -18.24 3.90 2.62
C ALA A 1 -17.11 4.39 1.71
N ILE A 2 -16.02 4.97 2.25
CA ILE A 2 -14.92 5.60 1.48
C ILE A 2 -14.41 4.77 0.27
N ILE A 3 -14.04 3.50 0.47
CA ILE A 3 -13.51 2.64 -0.60
C ILE A 3 -14.56 2.35 -1.69
N HIS A 4 -15.84 2.29 -1.33
CA HIS A 4 -16.92 2.09 -2.30
C HIS A 4 -17.20 3.33 -3.16
N SER A 5 -16.87 4.52 -2.65
CA SER A 5 -16.98 5.80 -3.37
C SER A 5 -15.78 6.10 -4.28
N MET A 6 -14.77 5.20 -4.31
CA MET A 6 -13.63 5.26 -5.24
C MET A 6 -13.91 4.51 -6.53
N THR A 7 -13.33 4.98 -7.64
CA THR A 7 -13.32 4.23 -8.90
C THR A 7 -12.34 3.05 -8.83
N PRO A 8 -12.48 2.03 -9.70
CA PRO A 8 -11.51 0.92 -9.75
C PRO A 8 -10.07 1.37 -9.97
N GLU A 9 -9.86 2.40 -10.80
CA GLU A 9 -8.55 2.98 -11.08
C GLU A 9 -7.93 3.61 -9.83
N GLU A 10 -8.73 4.35 -9.06
CA GLU A 10 -8.29 5.01 -7.83
C GLU A 10 -7.95 4.01 -6.72
N ARG A 11 -8.69 2.91 -6.63
CA ARG A 11 -8.39 1.80 -5.71
C ARG A 11 -7.10 1.08 -6.06
N ALA A 12 -6.88 0.83 -7.36
CA ALA A 12 -5.68 0.17 -7.84
C ALA A 12 -4.44 1.05 -7.66
N LYS A 13 -4.60 2.37 -7.81
CA LYS A 13 -3.49 3.32 -7.74
C LYS A 13 -3.86 4.57 -6.92
N PRO A 14 -3.76 4.52 -5.58
CA PRO A 14 -4.08 5.66 -4.72
C PRO A 14 -3.24 6.91 -4.98
N SER A 15 -2.10 6.79 -5.67
CA SER A 15 -1.24 7.93 -6.01
C SER A 15 -1.85 8.90 -7.02
N ILE A 16 -2.92 8.53 -7.73
CA ILE A 16 -3.62 9.42 -8.68
C ILE A 16 -4.65 10.32 -7.99
N LEU A 17 -4.88 10.13 -6.69
CA LEU A 17 -5.86 10.89 -5.93
C LEU A 17 -5.37 12.33 -5.66
N ASP A 18 -5.82 13.26 -6.50
CA ASP A 18 -5.67 14.70 -6.28
C ASP A 18 -6.70 15.24 -5.26
N GLY A 19 -6.73 16.56 -5.05
CA GLY A 19 -7.68 17.19 -4.13
C GLY A 19 -9.14 17.11 -4.58
N SER A 20 -9.39 17.15 -5.89
CA SER A 20 -10.73 17.08 -6.48
C SER A 20 -11.35 15.70 -6.29
N ARG A 21 -10.58 14.64 -6.60
CA ARG A 21 -10.98 13.25 -6.40
C ARG A 21 -11.25 12.94 -4.94
N ARG A 22 -10.39 13.43 -4.03
CA ARG A 22 -10.57 13.26 -2.59
C ARG A 22 -11.83 13.95 -2.08
N LYS A 23 -12.15 15.14 -2.59
CA LYS A 23 -13.41 15.82 -2.28
C LYS A 23 -14.62 15.02 -2.76
N ARG A 24 -14.62 14.56 -4.01
CA ARG A 24 -15.70 13.71 -4.56
C ARG A 24 -15.90 12.43 -3.75
N ILE A 25 -14.83 11.77 -3.33
CA ILE A 25 -14.90 10.56 -2.50
C ILE A 25 -15.51 10.90 -1.14
N ALA A 26 -15.02 11.94 -0.48
CA ALA A 26 -15.51 12.41 0.81
C ALA A 26 -17.02 12.70 0.78
N ASP A 27 -17.47 13.48 -0.22
CA ASP A 27 -18.87 13.82 -0.44
C ASP A 27 -19.71 12.55 -0.71
N GLY A 28 -19.21 11.65 -1.56
CA GLY A 28 -19.89 10.39 -1.92
C GLY A 28 -19.85 9.32 -0.83
N SER A 29 -19.02 9.45 0.21
CA SER A 29 -18.98 8.53 1.35
C SER A 29 -19.55 9.11 2.64
N GLY A 30 -19.95 10.37 2.65
CA GLY A 30 -20.42 11.08 3.84
C GLY A 30 -19.32 11.27 4.89
N THR A 31 -18.07 11.43 4.46
CA THR A 31 -16.91 11.59 5.34
C THR A 31 -16.15 12.86 5.00
N SER A 32 -15.18 13.26 5.82
CA SER A 32 -14.32 14.40 5.53
C SER A 32 -13.15 14.06 4.61
N VAL A 33 -12.61 15.06 3.91
CA VAL A 33 -11.37 14.92 3.12
C VAL A 33 -10.18 14.50 4.00
N ALA A 34 -10.17 14.91 5.27
CA ALA A 34 -9.15 14.53 6.23
C ALA A 34 -9.16 13.02 6.52
N GLU A 35 -10.35 12.41 6.66
CA GLU A 35 -10.49 10.96 6.85
C GLU A 35 -10.05 10.18 5.62
N VAL A 36 -10.39 10.67 4.42
CA VAL A 36 -9.91 10.09 3.15
C VAL A 36 -8.37 10.12 3.10
N ASN A 37 -7.75 11.24 3.49
CA ASN A 37 -6.29 11.36 3.54
C ASN A 37 -5.64 10.39 4.52
N ARG A 38 -6.21 10.24 5.72
CA ARG A 38 -5.71 9.30 6.73
C ARG A 38 -5.75 7.86 6.22
N LEU A 39 -6.83 7.47 5.56
CA LEU A 39 -6.98 6.13 4.99
C LEU A 39 -5.91 5.85 3.92
N ILE A 40 -5.68 6.81 3.02
CA ILE A 40 -4.66 6.68 1.97
C ILE A 40 -3.26 6.54 2.59
N GLN A 41 -2.94 7.34 3.61
CA GLN A 41 -1.65 7.27 4.31
C GLN A 41 -1.45 5.92 5.01
N GLN A 42 -2.48 5.42 5.71
CA GLN A 42 -2.44 4.10 6.36
C GLN A 42 -2.21 2.99 5.33
N PHE A 43 -2.90 3.04 4.19
CA PHE A 43 -2.71 2.08 3.12
C PHE A 43 -1.29 2.10 2.54
N ASP A 44 -0.71 3.28 2.33
CA ASP A 44 0.66 3.41 1.83
C ASP A 44 1.70 2.85 2.82
N GLN A 45 1.49 3.08 4.12
CA GLN A 45 2.35 2.50 5.16
C GLN A 45 2.30 0.97 5.16
N VAL A 46 1.10 0.38 5.14
CA VAL A 46 0.93 -1.09 5.08
C VAL A 46 1.50 -1.65 3.77
N SER A 47 1.27 -0.97 2.65
CA SER A 47 1.82 -1.36 1.34
C SER A 47 3.35 -1.36 1.33
N LYS A 48 3.98 -0.38 1.97
CA LYS A 48 5.45 -0.32 2.14
C LYS A 48 5.96 -1.49 2.97
N VAL A 49 5.28 -1.83 4.06
CA VAL A 49 5.64 -2.99 4.89
C VAL A 49 5.49 -4.29 4.10
N MET A 50 4.35 -4.49 3.43
CA MET A 50 4.13 -5.68 2.58
C MET A 50 5.17 -5.79 1.47
N ARG A 51 5.51 -4.70 0.78
CA ARG A 51 6.57 -4.68 -0.23
C ARG A 51 7.95 -5.02 0.34
N LYS A 52 8.29 -4.55 1.54
CA LYS A 52 9.54 -4.92 2.22
C LYS A 52 9.58 -6.40 2.59
N MET A 53 8.43 -6.95 3.00
CA MET A 53 8.27 -8.36 3.35
C MET A 53 8.36 -9.27 2.12
N GLN A 54 7.66 -8.92 1.03
CA GLN A 54 7.65 -9.65 -0.24
C GLN A 54 8.95 -9.47 -1.04
N GLY A 55 9.59 -8.30 -0.93
CA GLY A 55 10.85 -7.94 -1.59
C GLY A 55 12.10 -8.62 -1.03
N GLY A 56 11.95 -9.60 -0.14
CA GLY A 56 13.02 -10.53 0.21
C GLY A 56 13.88 -10.13 1.41
N GLY A 57 13.39 -9.34 2.37
CA GLY A 57 14.08 -9.22 3.67
C GLY A 57 14.41 -10.59 4.28
N LEU A 58 13.42 -11.50 4.28
CA LEU A 58 13.59 -12.90 4.68
C LEU A 58 14.14 -13.77 3.54
N GLY A 59 13.55 -13.72 2.34
CA GLY A 59 13.88 -14.63 1.24
C GLY A 59 15.31 -14.45 0.70
N ARG A 60 15.81 -13.21 0.63
CA ARG A 60 17.17 -12.89 0.17
C ARG A 60 18.22 -13.24 1.24
N MET A 61 17.84 -13.17 2.52
CA MET A 61 18.67 -13.61 3.65
C MET A 61 18.76 -15.15 3.72
N GLN A 62 17.64 -15.84 3.54
CA GLN A 62 17.57 -17.31 3.47
C GLN A 62 18.35 -17.86 2.26
N ALA A 63 18.21 -17.23 1.08
CA ALA A 63 18.99 -17.59 -0.11
C ALA A 63 20.50 -17.38 0.08
N LYS A 64 20.93 -16.32 0.79
CA LYS A 64 22.34 -16.08 1.13
C LYS A 64 22.86 -17.11 2.14
N MET A 65 22.07 -17.50 3.14
CA MET A 65 22.43 -18.54 4.12
C MET A 65 22.60 -19.91 3.46
N GLN A 66 21.68 -20.29 2.57
CA GLN A 66 21.75 -21.56 1.83
C GLN A 66 22.99 -21.63 0.93
N LYS A 67 23.34 -20.55 0.22
CA LYS A 67 24.58 -20.49 -0.57
C LYS A 67 25.84 -20.60 0.29
N LYS A 68 25.85 -20.01 1.49
CA LYS A 68 27.00 -20.07 2.42
C LYS A 68 27.20 -21.48 2.99
N ASN A 69 26.11 -22.23 3.23
CA ASN A 69 26.18 -23.60 3.75
C ASN A 69 26.64 -24.61 2.69
N LYS A 70 26.29 -24.39 1.42
CA LYS A 70 26.73 -25.23 0.29
C LYS A 70 28.20 -25.02 -0.10
N LYS A 71 28.79 -23.87 0.24
CA LYS A 71 30.21 -23.55 -0.01
C LYS A 71 31.16 -24.06 1.09
N ARG A 72 30.60 -24.60 2.17
CA ARG A 72 31.31 -25.14 3.35
C ARG A 72 31.33 -26.68 3.38
N ARG A 73 30.68 -27.34 2.42
CA ARG A 73 30.75 -28.77 2.13
C ARG A 73 31.54 -28.94 0.85
#